data_AF-A0A2V9R194-F1
#
_entry.id   AF-A0A2V9R194-F1
#
_cell.length_a   1.000
_cell.length_b   1.000
_cell.length_c   1.000
_cell.angle_alpha   90.00
_cell.angle_beta   90.00
_cell.angle_gamma   90.00
#
_symmetry.space_group_name_H-M   'P 1'
#
loop_
_entity.id
_entity.type
_entity.pdbx_description
1 polymer ?
#
loop_
_entity_poly.entity_id
_entity_poly.type
_entity_poly.pdbx_seq_one_letter_code
_entity_poly.pdbx_strand_id
1 'polypeptide(L)'
;MSQMPVPLFVCHANCCRSVLAYYLYRHLGGDAPALSAGFEPGEQINDRALAMLAEWGLDAHRHQPQRLNRGLCDEASAIFLMAPAYVHRLLLEYGEDLTSKAYLFADPFTQPQSFSHGEYKVRDPSFEERPSWELVREFAWVREQVSQIRLALLADGRPMVPAADYLGLVKSVDPGSH
;
A
#
# COMPACT_ATOMS: atom_id res chain seq x y z
N MET A 1 26.72 -6.67 -2.61
CA MET A 1 26.04 -5.36 -2.52
C MET A 1 24.57 -5.67 -2.35
N SER A 2 23.95 -5.28 -1.22
CA SER A 2 22.51 -5.47 -1.07
C SER A 2 21.80 -4.57 -2.08
N GLN A 3 20.95 -5.14 -2.93
CA GLN A 3 20.12 -4.35 -3.84
C GLN A 3 19.20 -3.43 -3.02
N MET A 4 18.94 -2.23 -3.50
CA MET A 4 17.98 -1.33 -2.83
C MET A 4 16.59 -2.00 -2.82
N PRO A 5 15.90 -2.05 -1.67
CA PRO A 5 14.55 -2.58 -1.60
C PRO A 5 13.60 -1.83 -2.55
N VAL A 6 12.71 -2.57 -3.20
CA VAL A 6 11.68 -2.04 -4.11
C VAL A 6 10.31 -2.47 -3.57
N PRO A 7 9.62 -1.62 -2.79
CA PRO A 7 8.29 -1.94 -2.29
C PRO A 7 7.22 -1.81 -3.38
N LEU A 8 6.21 -2.66 -3.32
CA LEU A 8 5.00 -2.60 -4.14
C LEU A 8 3.80 -2.23 -3.28
N PHE A 9 3.17 -1.09 -3.56
CA PHE A 9 1.93 -0.67 -2.90
C PHE A 9 0.71 -1.08 -3.72
N VAL A 10 -0.24 -1.79 -3.12
CA VAL A 10 -1.40 -2.35 -3.84
C VAL A 10 -2.70 -1.93 -3.18
N CYS A 11 -3.60 -1.36 -3.98
CA CYS A 11 -4.99 -1.13 -3.60
C CYS A 11 -5.94 -1.76 -4.62
N HIS A 12 -7.23 -1.39 -4.62
CA HIS A 12 -8.17 -1.89 -5.62
C HIS A 12 -7.86 -1.34 -7.03
N ALA A 13 -7.88 -0.02 -7.19
CA ALA A 13 -7.89 0.62 -8.52
C ALA A 13 -6.59 1.33 -8.94
N ASN A 14 -5.56 1.33 -8.10
CA ASN A 14 -4.30 2.05 -8.35
C ASN A 14 -4.46 3.51 -8.80
N CYS A 15 -5.51 4.16 -8.32
CA CYS A 15 -5.80 5.56 -8.64
C CYS A 15 -5.73 6.48 -7.42
N CYS A 16 -5.66 5.92 -6.19
CA CYS A 16 -5.67 6.72 -4.96
C CYS A 16 -4.73 6.19 -3.87
N ARG A 17 -5.19 5.33 -2.94
CA ARG A 17 -4.42 4.89 -1.75
C ARG A 17 -3.00 4.39 -2.05
N SER A 18 -2.82 3.46 -2.99
CA SER A 18 -1.48 2.96 -3.36
C SER A 18 -0.62 4.00 -4.05
N VAL A 19 -1.24 4.96 -4.75
CA VAL A 19 -0.56 6.06 -5.43
C VAL A 19 -0.01 7.06 -4.41
N LEU A 20 -0.81 7.41 -3.38
CA LEU A 20 -0.34 8.26 -2.28
C LEU A 20 0.92 7.69 -1.63
N ALA A 21 0.88 6.40 -1.26
CA ALA A 21 2.02 5.72 -0.63
C ALA A 21 3.25 5.67 -1.56
N TYR A 22 3.05 5.36 -2.84
CA TYR A 22 4.11 5.28 -3.85
C TYR A 22 4.85 6.61 -4.05
N TYR A 23 4.12 7.69 -4.29
CA TYR A 23 4.74 9.01 -4.51
C TYR A 23 5.41 9.54 -3.25
N LEU A 24 4.81 9.34 -2.07
CA LEU A 24 5.44 9.67 -0.79
C LEU A 24 6.73 8.88 -0.58
N TYR A 25 6.74 7.58 -0.86
CA TYR A 25 7.93 6.74 -0.66
C TYR A 25 9.09 7.21 -1.53
N ARG A 26 8.84 7.44 -2.82
CA ARG A 26 9.84 7.98 -3.75
C ARG A 26 10.38 9.31 -3.25
N HIS A 27 9.49 10.24 -2.90
CA HIS A 27 9.87 11.58 -2.46
C HIS A 27 10.72 11.56 -1.18
N LEU A 28 10.26 10.86 -0.14
CA LEU A 28 10.97 10.74 1.14
C LEU A 28 12.32 10.03 0.98
N GLY A 29 12.45 9.18 -0.04
CA GLY A 29 13.66 8.46 -0.35
C GLY A 29 14.64 9.13 -1.29
N GLY A 30 14.38 10.36 -1.74
CA GLY A 30 15.22 11.03 -2.74
C GLY A 30 15.15 10.35 -4.11
N ASP A 31 13.93 10.04 -4.55
CA ASP A 31 13.60 9.24 -5.74
C ASP A 31 13.98 7.76 -5.66
N ALA A 32 13.80 7.17 -4.48
CA ALA A 32 14.02 5.73 -4.26
C ALA A 32 13.08 4.86 -5.12
N PRO A 33 13.52 3.70 -5.63
CA PRO A 33 12.68 2.84 -6.45
C PRO A 33 11.49 2.30 -5.64
N ALA A 34 10.31 2.28 -6.27
CA ALA A 34 9.09 1.70 -5.74
C ALA A 34 8.16 1.32 -6.90
N LEU A 35 7.14 0.53 -6.61
CA LEU A 35 6.09 0.11 -7.53
C LEU A 35 4.72 0.39 -6.92
N SER A 36 3.70 0.55 -7.76
CA SER A 36 2.31 0.53 -7.31
C SER A 36 1.42 -0.17 -8.33
N ALA A 37 0.39 -0.85 -7.86
CA ALA A 37 -0.56 -1.55 -8.71
C ALA A 37 -1.95 -1.63 -8.08
N GLY A 38 -2.88 -2.19 -8.85
CA GLY A 38 -4.25 -2.43 -8.42
C GLY A 38 -4.78 -3.75 -8.98
N PHE A 39 -5.66 -4.41 -8.23
CA PHE A 39 -6.34 -5.61 -8.71
C PHE A 39 -7.24 -5.32 -9.92
N GLU A 40 -7.93 -4.18 -9.89
CA GLU A 40 -8.87 -3.71 -10.92
C GLU A 40 -8.59 -2.23 -11.22
N PRO A 41 -7.56 -1.94 -12.03
CA PRO A 41 -7.11 -0.57 -12.27
C PRO A 41 -8.23 0.33 -12.81
N GLY A 42 -8.29 1.55 -12.30
CA GLY A 42 -9.09 2.62 -12.91
C GLY A 42 -8.46 3.11 -14.21
N GLU A 43 -9.19 3.94 -14.96
CA GLU A 43 -8.69 4.50 -16.23
C GLU A 43 -7.62 5.57 -16.03
N GLN A 44 -7.70 6.32 -14.93
CA GLN A 44 -6.79 7.41 -14.59
C GLN A 44 -6.60 7.53 -13.08
N ILE A 45 -5.56 8.27 -12.68
CA ILE A 45 -5.40 8.69 -11.29
C ILE A 45 -6.64 9.48 -10.81
N ASN A 46 -7.04 9.29 -9.56
CA ASN A 46 -8.18 9.99 -8.98
C ASN A 46 -7.81 11.44 -8.65
N ASP A 47 -8.70 12.38 -8.94
CA ASP A 47 -8.48 13.82 -8.71
C ASP A 47 -8.18 14.16 -7.24
N ARG A 48 -8.73 13.39 -6.29
CA ARG A 48 -8.40 13.55 -4.86
C ARG A 48 -6.97 13.15 -4.55
N ALA A 49 -6.48 12.08 -5.18
CA ALA A 49 -5.09 11.69 -5.02
C ALA A 49 -4.16 12.77 -5.60
N LEU A 50 -4.48 13.31 -6.78
CA LEU A 50 -3.75 14.44 -7.38
C LEU A 50 -3.73 15.65 -6.46
N ALA A 51 -4.89 16.07 -5.97
CA ALA A 51 -4.99 17.24 -5.10
C ALA A 51 -4.20 17.06 -3.79
N MET A 52 -4.32 15.90 -3.14
CA MET A 52 -3.58 15.60 -1.91
C MET A 52 -2.06 15.55 -2.14
N LEU A 53 -1.61 14.97 -3.25
CA LEU A 53 -0.20 14.94 -3.62
C LEU A 53 0.34 16.34 -3.92
N ALA A 54 -0.45 17.20 -4.58
CA ALA A 54 -0.08 18.58 -4.85
C ALA A 54 0.10 19.41 -3.57
N GLU A 55 -0.73 19.21 -2.54
CA GLU A 55 -0.56 19.82 -1.21
C GLU A 55 0.77 19.40 -0.55
N TRP A 56 1.27 18.20 -0.85
CA TRP A 56 2.60 17.74 -0.42
C TRP A 56 3.72 18.16 -1.38
N GLY A 57 3.43 18.93 -2.43
CA GLY A 57 4.39 19.38 -3.43
C GLY A 57 4.79 18.30 -4.44
N LEU A 58 3.95 17.29 -4.64
CA LEU A 58 4.20 16.14 -5.52
C LEU A 58 3.32 16.19 -6.76
N ASP A 59 3.94 16.13 -7.95
CA ASP A 59 3.24 16.02 -9.22
C ASP A 59 3.05 14.53 -9.59
N ALA A 60 1.79 14.13 -9.75
CA ALA A 60 1.38 12.79 -10.15
C ALA A 60 0.48 12.77 -11.40
N HIS A 61 0.42 13.85 -12.18
CA HIS A 61 -0.45 13.94 -13.37
C HIS A 61 -0.14 12.88 -14.44
N ARG A 62 1.07 12.33 -14.43
CA ARG A 62 1.50 11.28 -15.36
C ARG A 62 1.31 9.85 -14.83
N HIS A 63 0.77 9.70 -13.63
CA HIS A 63 0.49 8.37 -13.07
C HIS A 63 -0.53 7.64 -13.93
N GLN A 64 -0.19 6.43 -14.35
CA GLN A 64 -1.10 5.54 -15.06
C GLN A 64 -1.42 4.35 -14.15
N PRO A 65 -2.69 4.15 -13.76
CA PRO A 65 -3.08 2.96 -13.02
C PRO A 65 -2.68 1.69 -13.78
N GLN A 66 -2.04 0.75 -13.09
CA GLN A 66 -1.57 -0.49 -13.69
C GLN A 66 -2.11 -1.72 -12.96
N ARG A 67 -2.37 -2.78 -13.73
CA ARG A 67 -2.86 -4.05 -13.23
C ARG A 67 -1.76 -4.79 -12.49
N LEU A 68 -2.07 -5.23 -11.28
CA LEU A 68 -1.23 -6.16 -10.54
C LEU A 68 -1.01 -7.41 -11.39
N ASN A 69 0.24 -7.83 -11.48
CA ASN A 69 0.63 -9.03 -12.18
C ASN A 69 1.76 -9.72 -11.42
N ARG A 70 1.99 -10.99 -11.74
CA ARG A 70 2.97 -11.81 -11.06
C ARG A 70 4.40 -11.25 -11.16
N GLY A 71 4.76 -10.65 -12.30
CA GLY A 71 6.08 -10.04 -12.50
C GLY A 71 6.36 -8.89 -11.51
N LEU A 72 5.36 -8.02 -11.27
CA LEU A 72 5.46 -6.98 -10.24
C LEU A 72 5.63 -7.58 -8.84
N CYS A 73 4.90 -8.65 -8.54
CA CYS A 73 5.03 -9.34 -7.25
C CYS A 73 6.43 -9.95 -7.10
N ASP A 74 7.00 -10.53 -8.14
CA ASP A 74 8.32 -11.17 -8.10
C ASP A 74 9.45 -10.14 -7.97
N GLU A 75 9.35 -9.01 -8.67
CA GLU A 75 10.29 -7.88 -8.59
C GLU A 75 10.28 -7.21 -7.21
N ALA A 76 9.11 -7.13 -6.56
CA ALA A 76 8.96 -6.46 -5.28
C ALA A 76 9.71 -7.19 -4.15
N SER A 77 10.46 -6.42 -3.37
CA SER A 77 11.08 -6.91 -2.12
C SER A 77 10.07 -7.04 -0.98
N ALA A 78 8.99 -6.24 -1.03
CA ALA A 78 7.88 -6.27 -0.08
C ALA A 78 6.60 -5.75 -0.75
N ILE A 79 5.44 -6.29 -0.39
CA ILE A 79 4.13 -5.96 -0.94
C ILE A 79 3.26 -5.43 0.19
N PHE A 80 2.74 -4.21 0.06
CA PHE A 80 1.92 -3.54 1.05
C PHE A 80 0.47 -3.43 0.57
N LEU A 81 -0.44 -4.06 1.33
CA LEU A 81 -1.85 -4.19 0.99
C LEU A 81 -2.69 -3.25 1.85
N MET A 82 -3.66 -2.56 1.24
CA MET A 82 -4.46 -1.55 1.91
C MET A 82 -5.61 -2.10 2.78
N ALA A 83 -5.80 -3.43 2.84
CA ALA A 83 -6.80 -4.08 3.67
C ALA A 83 -6.52 -5.59 3.78
N PRO A 84 -6.99 -6.27 4.85
CA PRO A 84 -6.87 -7.72 4.99
C PRO A 84 -7.45 -8.52 3.81
N ALA A 85 -8.60 -8.10 3.26
CA ALA A 85 -9.20 -8.74 2.09
C ALA A 85 -8.29 -8.73 0.86
N TYR A 86 -7.49 -7.67 0.67
CA TYR A 86 -6.51 -7.59 -0.41
C TYR A 86 -5.31 -8.51 -0.18
N VAL A 87 -4.94 -8.79 1.08
CA VAL A 87 -3.95 -9.84 1.38
C VAL A 87 -4.51 -11.18 0.95
N HIS A 88 -5.73 -11.52 1.33
CA HIS A 88 -6.32 -12.81 0.94
C HIS A 88 -6.45 -12.93 -0.59
N ARG A 89 -6.95 -11.89 -1.26
CA ARG A 89 -7.05 -11.83 -2.73
C ARG A 89 -5.69 -11.98 -3.41
N LEU A 90 -4.63 -11.34 -2.89
CA LEU A 90 -3.26 -11.51 -3.40
C LEU A 90 -2.85 -12.99 -3.39
N LEU A 91 -3.05 -13.68 -2.27
CA LEU A 91 -2.63 -15.07 -2.12
C LEU A 91 -3.44 -16.02 -3.00
N LEU A 92 -4.75 -15.77 -3.16
CA LEU A 92 -5.63 -16.57 -4.02
C LEU A 92 -5.30 -16.40 -5.52
N GLU A 93 -5.09 -15.18 -5.97
CA GLU A 93 -4.91 -14.88 -7.40
C GLU A 93 -3.45 -15.00 -7.86
N TYR A 94 -2.47 -14.74 -6.99
CA TYR A 94 -1.06 -14.62 -7.38
C TYR A 94 -0.13 -15.61 -6.66
N GLY A 95 -0.58 -16.30 -5.60
CA GLY A 95 0.14 -17.40 -4.95
C GLY A 95 0.42 -17.20 -3.46
N GLU A 96 0.30 -18.28 -2.68
CA GLU A 96 0.58 -18.27 -1.23
C GLU A 96 2.07 -18.04 -0.90
N ASP A 97 2.98 -18.27 -1.84
CA ASP A 97 4.42 -18.05 -1.67
C ASP A 97 4.77 -16.57 -1.36
N LEU A 98 3.87 -15.65 -1.74
CA LEU A 98 3.99 -14.22 -1.45
C LEU A 98 3.76 -13.86 0.03
N THR A 99 3.24 -14.78 0.85
CA THR A 99 2.90 -14.51 2.26
C THR A 99 4.11 -14.05 3.10
N SER A 100 5.32 -14.49 2.73
CA SER A 100 6.58 -14.13 3.38
C SER A 100 6.99 -12.67 3.17
N LYS A 101 6.44 -12.00 2.16
CA LYS A 101 6.75 -10.61 1.80
C LYS A 101 5.51 -9.73 1.61
N ALA A 102 4.35 -10.18 2.08
CA ALA A 102 3.11 -9.41 2.08
C ALA A 102 2.83 -8.84 3.47
N TYR A 103 2.44 -7.56 3.53
CA TYR A 103 2.26 -6.81 4.76
C TYR A 103 0.98 -5.96 4.69
N LEU A 104 0.33 -5.75 5.83
CA LEU A 104 -0.74 -4.77 5.97
C LEU A 104 -0.14 -3.36 6.00
N PHE A 105 -0.56 -2.48 5.09
CA PHE A 105 -0.03 -1.11 5.05
C PHE A 105 -0.38 -0.32 6.31
N ALA A 106 -1.61 -0.49 6.83
CA ALA A 106 -2.11 0.27 7.98
C ALA A 106 -1.29 0.06 9.24
N ASP A 107 -0.76 -1.14 9.45
CA ASP A 107 0.24 -1.45 10.49
C ASP A 107 1.00 -2.72 10.09
N PRO A 108 2.22 -2.58 9.51
CA PRO A 108 3.06 -3.70 9.14
C PRO A 108 3.93 -4.19 10.30
N PHE A 109 3.85 -3.59 11.49
CA PHE A 109 4.76 -3.83 12.61
C PHE A 109 4.14 -4.62 13.76
N THR A 110 2.82 -4.76 13.78
CA THR A 110 2.08 -5.47 14.82
C THR A 110 1.38 -6.69 14.23
N GLN A 111 1.51 -7.84 14.90
CA GLN A 111 0.79 -9.05 14.50
C GLN A 111 -0.71 -8.89 14.82
N PRO A 112 -1.60 -8.95 13.80
CA PRO A 112 -3.04 -8.84 14.01
C PRO A 112 -3.57 -9.98 14.90
N GLN A 113 -4.52 -9.63 15.76
CA GLN A 113 -5.27 -10.61 16.56
C GLN A 113 -6.68 -10.83 15.99
N SER A 114 -7.19 -9.88 15.22
CA SER A 114 -8.48 -9.90 14.53
C SER A 114 -8.47 -8.98 13.31
N PHE A 115 -9.49 -9.13 12.46
CA PHE A 115 -9.82 -8.21 11.37
C PHE A 115 -11.26 -7.70 11.48
N SER A 116 -11.73 -7.55 12.71
CA SER A 116 -13.12 -7.18 12.99
C SER A 116 -13.35 -5.71 12.67
N HIS A 117 -14.58 -5.33 12.32
CA HIS A 117 -14.99 -3.91 12.19
C HIS A 117 -14.09 -3.02 11.29
N GLY A 118 -13.46 -3.58 10.26
CA GLY A 118 -12.62 -2.80 9.33
C GLY A 118 -11.23 -2.47 9.86
N GLU A 119 -10.76 -3.18 10.91
CA GLU A 119 -9.37 -3.12 11.35
C GLU A 119 -8.38 -3.30 10.18
N TYR A 120 -7.28 -2.55 10.21
CA TYR A 120 -6.23 -2.54 9.17
C TYR A 120 -6.70 -2.12 7.76
N LYS A 121 -7.95 -1.67 7.58
CA LYS A 121 -8.41 -1.08 6.32
C LYS A 121 -7.97 0.37 6.23
N VAL A 122 -7.17 0.67 5.20
CA VAL A 122 -6.82 2.05 4.85
C VAL A 122 -8.04 2.71 4.22
N ARG A 123 -8.50 3.79 4.86
CA ARG A 123 -9.60 4.63 4.38
C ARG A 123 -9.34 5.11 2.96
N ASP A 124 -10.37 5.06 2.11
CA ASP A 124 -10.29 5.52 0.73
C ASP A 124 -10.83 6.96 0.61
N PRO A 125 -10.00 7.96 0.28
CA PRO A 125 -10.46 9.34 0.15
C PRO A 125 -11.05 9.66 -1.23
N SER A 126 -11.16 8.67 -2.15
CA SER A 126 -11.55 8.91 -3.55
C SER A 126 -12.93 9.56 -3.74
N PHE A 127 -13.84 9.40 -2.76
CA PHE A 127 -15.21 9.93 -2.81
C PHE A 127 -15.43 11.10 -1.83
N GLU A 128 -14.37 11.59 -1.20
CA GLU A 128 -14.48 12.68 -0.22
C GLU A 128 -14.74 14.01 -0.91
N GLU A 129 -15.66 14.79 -0.34
CA GLU A 129 -15.98 16.14 -0.83
C GLU A 129 -15.18 17.23 -0.12
N ARG A 130 -14.64 16.91 1.06
CA ARG A 130 -13.88 17.85 1.91
C ARG A 130 -12.63 18.39 1.18
N PRO A 131 -12.16 19.59 1.56
CA PRO A 131 -10.97 20.18 0.95
C PRO A 131 -9.71 19.30 1.10
N SER A 132 -8.82 19.36 0.11
CA SER A 132 -7.55 18.59 0.06
C SER A 132 -6.68 18.79 1.30
N TRP A 133 -6.55 20.02 1.79
CA TRP A 133 -5.78 20.32 2.99
C TRP A 133 -6.32 19.63 4.26
N GLU A 134 -7.63 19.40 4.35
CA GLU A 134 -8.23 18.69 5.49
C GLU A 134 -7.91 17.20 5.39
N LEU A 135 -8.08 16.63 4.20
CA LEU A 135 -7.73 15.24 3.91
C LEU A 135 -6.23 15.00 4.14
N VAL A 136 -5.37 15.93 3.76
CA VAL A 136 -3.92 15.84 4.00
C VAL A 136 -3.58 15.82 5.48
N ARG A 137 -4.28 16.60 6.31
CA ARG A 137 -4.10 16.53 7.77
C ARG A 137 -4.54 15.18 8.32
N GLU A 138 -5.67 14.67 7.84
CA GLU A 138 -6.19 13.36 8.24
C GLU A 138 -5.25 12.22 7.78
N PHE A 139 -4.68 12.33 6.57
CA PHE A 139 -3.78 11.35 5.98
C PHE A 139 -2.30 11.62 6.30
N ALA A 140 -1.98 12.53 7.23
CA ALA A 140 -0.60 12.78 7.64
C ALA A 140 0.07 11.51 8.18
N TRP A 141 -0.71 10.61 8.79
CA TRP A 141 -0.22 9.31 9.24
C TRP A 141 0.30 8.43 8.09
N VAL A 142 -0.21 8.58 6.85
CA VAL A 142 0.28 7.81 5.68
C VAL A 142 1.73 8.19 5.37
N ARG A 143 2.07 9.48 5.46
CA ARG A 143 3.46 9.95 5.29
C ARG A 143 4.37 9.39 6.36
N GLU A 144 3.94 9.36 7.61
CA GLU A 144 4.69 8.77 8.71
C GLU A 144 4.87 7.25 8.51
N GLN A 145 3.79 6.55 8.14
CA GLN A 145 3.79 5.12 7.89
C GLN A 145 4.77 4.73 6.78
N VAL A 146 4.80 5.50 5.69
CA VAL A 146 5.76 5.34 4.59
C VAL A 146 7.20 5.56 5.07
N SER A 147 7.44 6.56 5.92
CA SER A 147 8.76 6.81 6.52
C SER A 147 9.24 5.61 7.34
N GLN A 148 8.38 5.06 8.20
CA GLN A 148 8.70 3.89 9.03
C GLN A 148 8.92 2.64 8.19
N ILE A 149 8.08 2.40 7.16
CA ILE A 149 8.28 1.31 6.19
C ILE A 149 9.64 1.42 5.51
N ARG A 150 10.04 2.63 5.12
CA ARG A 150 11.34 2.85 4.48
C ARG A 150 12.50 2.51 5.41
N LEU A 151 12.45 2.95 6.67
CA LEU A 151 13.47 2.60 7.68
C LEU A 151 13.55 1.08 7.88
N ALA A 152 12.40 0.41 7.99
CA ALA A 152 12.34 -1.04 8.16
C ALA A 152 12.93 -1.80 6.96
N LEU A 153 12.62 -1.38 5.73
CA LEU A 153 13.17 -1.99 4.51
C LEU A 153 14.70 -1.79 4.39
N LEU A 154 15.22 -0.68 4.88
CA LEU A 154 16.66 -0.40 4.92
C LEU A 154 17.38 -1.11 6.07
N ALA A 155 16.68 -1.94 6.86
CA ALA A 155 17.16 -2.58 8.08
C ALA A 155 17.62 -1.60 9.18
N ASP A 156 17.16 -0.36 9.11
CA ASP A 156 17.40 0.72 10.09
C ASP A 156 16.20 0.93 11.04
N GLY A 157 15.20 0.05 10.97
CA GLY A 157 13.92 0.19 11.66
C GLY A 157 13.45 -1.08 12.37
N ARG A 158 12.23 -1.02 12.92
CA ARG A 158 11.57 -2.17 13.55
C ARG A 158 11.28 -3.26 12.51
N PRO A 159 11.41 -4.55 12.85
CA PRO A 159 11.02 -5.63 11.95
C PRO A 159 9.52 -5.57 11.65
N MET A 160 9.16 -5.85 10.41
CA MET A 160 7.77 -5.96 9.97
C MET A 160 7.26 -7.40 10.13
N VAL A 161 5.96 -7.56 10.34
CA VAL A 161 5.28 -8.84 10.52
C VAL A 161 4.64 -9.27 9.19
N PRO A 162 5.19 -10.29 8.50
CA PRO A 162 4.65 -10.76 7.24
C PRO A 162 3.32 -11.49 7.43
N ALA A 163 2.51 -11.55 6.37
CA ALA A 163 1.25 -12.29 6.36
C ALA A 163 1.42 -13.78 6.71
N ALA A 164 2.61 -14.34 6.56
CA ALA A 164 2.96 -15.70 6.99
C ALA A 164 2.59 -15.95 8.46
N ASP A 165 2.79 -14.94 9.31
CA ASP A 165 2.64 -15.06 10.77
C ASP A 165 1.17 -14.99 11.23
N TYR A 166 0.26 -14.59 10.34
CA TYR A 166 -1.17 -14.47 10.62
C TYR A 166 -2.03 -15.02 9.48
N LEU A 167 -1.50 -15.99 8.71
CA LEU A 167 -2.15 -16.56 7.53
C LEU A 167 -3.54 -17.14 7.83
N GLY A 168 -3.71 -17.75 9.01
CA GLY A 168 -5.01 -18.28 9.45
C GLY A 168 -6.08 -17.19 9.57
N LEU A 169 -5.72 -15.99 10.03
CA LEU A 169 -6.62 -14.84 10.07
C LEU A 169 -6.90 -14.30 8.67
N VAL A 170 -5.91 -14.27 7.79
CA VAL A 170 -6.11 -13.80 6.40
C VAL A 170 -7.12 -14.67 5.67
N LYS A 171 -7.00 -16.00 5.79
CA LYS A 171 -7.89 -16.96 5.13
C LYS A 171 -9.34 -16.92 5.63
N SER A 172 -9.61 -16.32 6.79
CA SER A 172 -10.98 -16.16 7.30
C SER A 172 -11.69 -14.89 6.80
N VAL A 173 -10.96 -13.97 6.16
CA VAL A 173 -11.54 -12.75 5.58
C VAL A 173 -12.16 -13.05 4.23
N ASP A 174 -13.35 -12.52 3.94
CA ASP A 174 -13.91 -12.58 2.58
C ASP A 174 -13.04 -11.72 1.61
N PRO A 175 -12.39 -12.32 0.60
CA PRO A 175 -11.56 -11.57 -0.34
C PRO A 175 -12.35 -10.60 -1.22
N GLY A 176 -13.67 -10.75 -1.32
CA GLY A 176 -14.56 -9.81 -2.03
C GLY A 176 -15.03 -8.62 -1.21
N SER A 177 -14.74 -8.59 0.10
CA SER A 177 -15.10 -7.46 0.96
C SER A 177 -14.15 -6.28 0.69
N HIS A 178 -14.63 -5.27 -0.04
CA HIS A 178 -13.84 -4.09 -0.45
C HIS A 178 -14.37 -2.79 0.17
#